data_AF-Q4SVW8-F1
#
_entry.id   AF-Q4SVW8-F1
#
_cell.length_a   1.000
_cell.length_b   1.000
_cell.length_c   1.000
_cell.angle_alpha   90.00
_cell.angle_beta   90.00
_cell.angle_gamma   90.00
#
_symmetry.space_group_name_H-M   'P 1'
#
loop_
_entity.id
_entity.type
_entity.pdbx_description
1 polymer ?
#
loop_
_entity_poly.entity_id
_entity_poly.type
_entity_poly.pdbx_seq_one_letter_code
_entity_poly.pdbx_strand_id
1 'polypeptide(L)' 'RIIGGTVVEPYSIQHQASLLFMGHHFCGGTLIHPQWVVSAAHCWRP' A
#
# COMPACT_ATOMS: atom_id res chain seq x y z
N ARG A 1 -6.80 8.56 -1.05
CA ARG A 1 -6.33 9.96 -1.16
C ARG A 1 -5.94 10.44 0.24
N ILE A 2 -4.77 11.04 0.41
CA ILE A 2 -4.37 11.65 1.69
C ILE A 2 -4.73 13.14 1.65
N ILE A 3 -5.61 13.60 2.54
CA ILE A 3 -6.03 15.02 2.63
C ILE A 3 -5.13 15.73 3.64
N GLY A 4 -4.57 16.89 3.26
CA GLY A 4 -3.63 17.64 4.10
C GLY A 4 -2.25 17.00 4.26
N GLY A 5 -1.95 15.95 3.48
CA GLY A 5 -0.64 15.29 3.49
C GLY A 5 0.42 16.07 2.70
N THR A 6 1.67 15.66 2.88
CA THR A 6 2.81 16.11 2.07
C THR A 6 3.41 14.92 1.32
N VAL A 7 4.14 15.19 0.24
CA VAL A 7 4.92 14.17 -0.46
C VAL A 7 6.11 13.80 0.41
N VAL A 8 6.28 12.50 0.65
CA VAL A 8 7.43 11.97 1.40
C VAL A 8 8.66 11.90 0.51
N GLU A 9 9.85 11.92 1.11
CA GLU A 9 11.07 11.60 0.39
C GLU A 9 10.96 10.19 -0.24
N PRO A 10 11.34 10.00 -1.51
CA PRO A 10 11.26 8.70 -2.16
C PRO A 10 11.91 7.59 -1.32
N TYR A 11 11.23 6.44 -1.21
CA TYR A 11 11.68 5.26 -0.47
C TYR A 11 11.85 5.43 1.06
N SER A 12 11.51 6.58 1.64
CA SER A 12 11.58 6.80 3.11
C SER A 12 10.61 5.93 3.91
N ILE A 13 9.47 5.54 3.31
CA ILE A 13 8.50 4.61 3.91
C ILE A 13 8.69 3.22 3.30
N GLN A 14 9.76 2.53 3.72
CA GLN A 14 10.23 1.27 3.10
C GLN A 14 9.21 0.13 3.12
N HIS A 15 8.27 0.16 4.06
CA HIS A 15 7.26 -0.88 4.24
C HIS A 15 5.96 -0.59 3.49
N GLN A 16 5.83 0.55 2.79
CA GLN A 16 4.62 0.89 2.04
C GLN A 16 4.46 -0.03 0.83
N ALA A 17 3.29 -0.65 0.69
CA ALA A 17 2.94 -1.49 -0.45
C ALA A 17 1.75 -0.91 -1.22
N SER A 18 1.84 -0.96 -2.56
CA SER A 18 0.72 -0.64 -3.46
C SER A 18 0.04 -1.93 -3.88
N LEU A 19 -1.24 -2.09 -3.53
CA LEU A 19 -2.05 -3.21 -4.02
C LEU A 19 -2.67 -2.82 -5.36
N LEU A 20 -2.37 -3.63 -6.39
CA LEU A 20 -2.84 -3.42 -7.76
C LEU A 20 -3.93 -4.44 -8.10
N PHE A 21 -5.01 -3.98 -8.74
CA PHE A 21 -6.02 -4.83 -9.35
C PHE A 21 -6.22 -4.37 -10.79
N MET A 22 -6.15 -5.29 -11.74
CA MET A 22 -6.14 -4.98 -13.19
C MET A 22 -5.08 -3.91 -13.57
N GLY A 23 -3.92 -3.91 -12.91
CA GLY A 23 -2.84 -2.95 -13.15
C GLY A 23 -3.02 -1.58 -12.48
N HIS A 24 -4.12 -1.33 -11.77
CA HIS A 24 -4.40 -0.05 -11.11
C HIS A 24 -4.31 -0.15 -9.59
N HIS A 25 -3.68 0.86 -8.98
CA HIS A 25 -3.67 1.01 -7.52
C HIS A 25 -5.09 1.22 -6.99
N PHE A 26 -5.47 0.43 -5.98
CA PHE A 26 -6.79 0.56 -5.35
C PHE A 26 -6.74 0.56 -3.82
N CYS A 27 -5.71 -0.02 -3.20
CA CYS A 27 -5.51 -0.05 -1.76
C CYS A 27 -4.01 0.02 -1.40
N GLY A 28 -3.74 0.43 -0.16
CA GLY A 28 -2.41 0.34 0.44
C GLY A 28 -2.20 -0.96 1.23
N GLY A 29 -0.97 -1.20 1.64
CA GLY A 29 -0.59 -2.29 2.54
C GLY A 29 0.75 -2.02 3.22
N THR A 30 1.12 -2.87 4.16
CA THR A 30 2.40 -2.80 4.88
C THR A 30 3.14 -4.12 4.81
N LEU A 31 4.39 -4.10 4.32
CA LEU A 31 5.28 -5.26 4.32
C LEU A 31 5.71 -5.55 5.76
N ILE A 32 5.27 -6.68 6.32
CA ILE A 32 5.55 -7.08 7.72
C ILE A 32 6.54 -8.24 7.81
N HIS A 33 6.82 -8.90 6.68
CA HIS A 33 7.76 -9.99 6.53
C HIS A 33 8.22 -10.02 5.06
N PRO A 34 9.40 -10.58 4.71
CA PRO A 34 9.85 -10.72 3.32
C PRO A 34 8.85 -11.30 2.31
N GLN A 35 7.81 -12.00 2.77
CA GLN A 35 6.78 -12.63 1.93
C GLN A 35 5.34 -12.27 2.32
N TRP A 36 5.13 -11.38 3.31
CA TRP A 36 3.78 -11.08 3.81
C TRP A 36 3.53 -9.57 3.88
N VAL A 37 2.43 -9.16 3.25
CA VAL A 37 1.87 -7.80 3.34
C VAL A 37 0.56 -7.87 4.12
N VAL A 38 0.40 -7.00 5.12
CA VAL A 38 -0.87 -6.79 5.81
C VAL A 38 -1.64 -5.64 5.15
N SER A 39 -2.97 -5.77 5.05
CA SER A 39 -3.88 -4.74 4.54
C SER A 39 -5.25 -4.88 5.20
N ALA A 40 -6.18 -3.97 4.88
CA ALA A 40 -7.55 -4.05 5.36
C ALA A 40 -8.31 -5.19 4.67
N ALA A 41 -9.17 -5.91 5.41
CA ALA A 41 -9.93 -7.04 4.86
C ALA A 41 -10.81 -6.65 3.65
N HIS A 42 -11.37 -5.43 3.64
CA HIS A 42 -12.18 -4.93 2.54
C HIS A 42 -11.39 -4.61 1.25
N CYS A 43 -10.06 -4.70 1.30
CA CYS A 43 -9.20 -4.56 0.12
C CYS A 43 -9.04 -5.87 -0.66
N TRP A 44 -9.71 -6.97 -0.27
CA TRP A 44 -9.66 -8.19 -1.06
C TRP A 44 -10.31 -8.00 -2.45
N ARG A 45 -9.67 -8.54 -3.48
CA ARG A 45 -10.15 -8.60 -4.87
C ARG A 45 -9.92 -10.03 -5.40
N PRO A 46 -10.81 -10.54 -6.26
CA PRO A 46 -10.62 -11.82 -6.94
C PRO A 46 -9.50 -11.79 -7.98
#